data_AF-A0A8S3EQT4-F1
#
_entry.id   AF-A0A8S3EQT4-F1
#
_cell.length_a   1.000
_cell.length_b   1.000
_cell.length_c   1.000
_cell.angle_alpha   90.00
_cell.angle_beta   90.00
_cell.angle_gamma   90.00
#
_symmetry.space_group_name_H-M   'P 1'
#
loop_
_entity.id
_entity.type
_entity.pdbx_description
1 polymer ?
#
loop_
_entity_poly.entity_id
_entity_poly.type
_entity_poly.pdbx_seq_one_letter_code
_entity_poly.pdbx_strand_id
1 'polypeptide(L)'
;LNEKIGFEILHFLIRNISSGGIELTVGFLDECGKKLLQLDQHELDVQFKKLNDLLGESLITECIKNMIEKIFFERTNELKSYPAIQSNLKLVNENNQFKHMLQLDDYFESESWIDIFKFDEQYEVNEKQYHEIRKGIFEYFDFGFESSSNSSDSDEEDDDTETKQQRVTDPSDTDSITVRRKTCLTLQSNISAKECAKK
;
A
#
# COMPACT_ATOMS: atom_id res chain seq x y z
N LEU A 1 -3.41 14.41 3.09
CA LEU A 1 -3.33 15.73 2.43
C LEU A 1 -4.64 16.02 1.72
N ASN A 2 -5.01 17.29 1.60
CA ASN A 2 -6.05 17.70 0.67
C ASN A 2 -5.55 17.45 -0.75
N GLU A 3 -6.43 16.88 -1.54
CA GLU A 3 -6.14 16.43 -2.89
C GLU A 3 -5.95 17.61 -3.86
N LYS A 4 -6.37 18.83 -3.46
CA LYS A 4 -6.17 20.08 -4.22
C LYS A 4 -4.71 20.45 -4.46
N ILE A 5 -3.81 20.10 -3.54
CA ILE A 5 -2.37 20.39 -3.70
C ILE A 5 -1.78 19.65 -4.92
N GLY A 6 -2.38 18.53 -5.33
CA GLY A 6 -1.98 17.83 -6.55
C GLY A 6 -2.17 18.68 -7.81
N PHE A 7 -3.23 19.49 -7.87
CA PHE A 7 -3.43 20.45 -8.97
C PHE A 7 -2.44 21.63 -8.88
N GLU A 8 -2.11 22.11 -7.68
CA GLU A 8 -1.10 23.17 -7.51
C GLU A 8 0.28 22.72 -8.00
N ILE A 9 0.70 21.50 -7.64
CA ILE A 9 1.94 20.89 -8.12
C ILE A 9 1.90 20.75 -9.65
N LEU A 10 0.80 20.22 -10.20
CA LEU A 10 0.64 20.05 -11.64
C LEU A 10 0.71 21.40 -12.39
N HIS A 11 0.10 22.45 -11.85
CA HIS A 11 0.18 23.81 -12.38
C HIS A 11 1.61 24.34 -12.37
N PHE A 12 2.34 24.12 -11.28
CA PHE A 12 3.72 24.55 -11.15
C PHE A 12 4.63 23.84 -12.18
N LEU A 13 4.46 22.53 -12.34
CA LEU A 13 5.25 21.74 -13.29
C LEU A 13 4.99 22.13 -14.74
N ILE A 14 3.73 22.32 -15.13
CA ILE A 14 3.37 22.70 -16.52
C ILE A 14 3.75 24.14 -16.84
N ARG A 15 3.71 25.06 -15.86
CA ARG A 15 4.13 26.45 -16.05
C ARG A 15 5.63 26.56 -16.35
N ASN A 16 6.44 25.69 -15.77
CA ASN A 16 7.88 25.65 -15.99
C ASN A 16 8.21 24.60 -17.06
N ILE A 17 8.02 24.97 -18.33
CA ILE A 17 8.24 24.09 -19.49
C ILE A 17 9.75 23.80 -19.62
N SER A 18 10.18 22.71 -19.01
CA SER A 18 11.53 22.13 -19.12
C SER A 18 11.39 20.65 -19.46
N SER A 19 12.37 20.08 -20.17
CA SER A 19 12.39 18.65 -20.50
C SER A 19 12.16 17.77 -19.26
N GLY A 20 12.82 18.09 -18.14
CA GLY A 20 12.64 17.34 -16.89
C GLY A 20 11.31 17.64 -16.20
N GLY A 21 10.76 18.84 -16.37
CA GLY A 21 9.44 19.20 -15.83
C GLY A 21 8.30 18.41 -16.48
N ILE A 22 8.39 18.18 -17.80
CA ILE A 22 7.40 17.38 -18.53
C ILE A 22 7.50 15.90 -18.15
N GLU A 23 8.70 15.36 -18.00
CA GLU A 23 8.90 13.98 -17.52
C GLU A 23 8.29 13.78 -16.13
N LEU A 24 8.58 14.70 -15.19
CA LEU A 24 8.00 14.68 -13.85
C LEU A 24 6.47 14.84 -13.90
N THR A 25 5.96 15.66 -14.80
CA THR A 25 4.51 15.84 -14.99
C THR A 25 3.84 14.55 -15.44
N VAL A 26 4.41 13.85 -16.44
CA VAL A 26 3.88 12.59 -16.94
C VAL A 26 3.92 11.51 -15.84
N GLY A 27 5.03 11.39 -15.12
CA GLY A 27 5.13 10.45 -13.99
C GLY A 27 4.15 10.76 -12.87
N PHE A 28 3.95 12.05 -12.56
CA PHE A 28 2.96 12.48 -11.57
C PHE A 28 1.52 12.16 -12.00
N LEU A 29 1.20 12.32 -13.29
CA LEU A 29 -0.10 11.99 -13.86
C LEU A 29 -0.34 10.47 -13.93
N ASP A 30 0.69 9.66 -14.18
CA ASP A 30 0.59 8.20 -14.12
C ASP A 30 0.14 7.77 -12.70
N GLU A 31 0.78 8.27 -11.65
CA GLU A 31 0.48 7.86 -10.26
C GLU A 31 -0.82 8.50 -9.69
N CYS A 32 -0.98 9.82 -9.84
CA CYS A 32 -2.06 10.56 -9.19
C CYS A 32 -3.27 10.85 -10.11
N GLY A 33 -3.14 10.62 -11.41
CA GLY A 33 -4.12 11.08 -12.41
C GLY A 33 -5.52 10.53 -12.18
N LYS A 34 -5.66 9.27 -11.74
CA LYS A 34 -6.98 8.68 -11.48
C LYS A 34 -7.70 9.36 -10.32
N LYS A 35 -6.95 9.76 -9.29
CA LYS A 35 -7.49 10.47 -8.13
C LYS A 35 -7.86 11.91 -8.50
N LEU A 36 -7.02 12.59 -9.28
CA LEU A 36 -7.31 13.94 -9.81
C LEU A 36 -8.54 13.95 -10.71
N LEU A 37 -8.73 12.92 -11.54
CA LEU A 37 -9.91 12.76 -12.38
C LEU A 37 -11.21 12.61 -11.57
N GLN A 38 -11.15 11.92 -10.42
CA GLN A 38 -12.30 11.77 -9.51
C GLN A 38 -12.67 13.06 -8.78
N LEU A 39 -11.73 13.98 -8.62
CA LEU A 39 -11.92 15.25 -7.94
C LEU A 39 -12.50 16.30 -8.87
N ASP A 40 -11.78 16.58 -9.96
CA ASP A 40 -12.14 17.60 -10.93
C ASP A 40 -11.61 17.21 -12.31
N GLN A 41 -12.49 16.61 -13.10
CA GLN A 41 -12.20 16.26 -14.48
C GLN A 41 -11.95 17.51 -15.35
N HIS A 42 -12.66 18.61 -15.09
CA HIS A 42 -12.56 19.81 -15.92
C HIS A 42 -11.19 20.47 -15.76
N GLU A 43 -10.71 20.62 -14.52
CA GLU A 43 -9.38 21.18 -14.26
C GLU A 43 -8.28 20.32 -14.89
N LEU A 44 -8.40 18.99 -14.77
CA LEU A 44 -7.47 18.06 -15.39
C LEU A 44 -7.48 18.17 -16.92
N ASP A 45 -8.65 18.31 -17.54
CA ASP A 45 -8.79 18.53 -18.99
C ASP A 45 -8.10 19.81 -19.46
N VAL A 46 -8.16 20.89 -18.67
CA VAL A 46 -7.42 22.13 -18.95
C VAL A 46 -5.91 21.88 -18.95
N GLN A 47 -5.40 21.08 -18.01
CA GLN A 47 -3.97 20.75 -17.96
C GLN A 47 -3.54 19.87 -19.14
N PHE A 48 -4.35 18.88 -19.55
CA PHE A 48 -4.07 18.09 -20.75
C PHE A 48 -4.08 18.93 -22.03
N LYS A 49 -4.97 19.92 -22.15
CA LYS A 49 -4.94 20.86 -23.28
C LYS A 49 -3.62 21.64 -23.34
N LYS A 50 -3.13 22.14 -22.20
CA LYS A 50 -1.82 22.80 -22.15
C LYS A 50 -0.69 21.87 -22.57
N LEU A 51 -0.68 20.61 -22.11
CA LEU A 51 0.29 19.60 -22.57
C LEU A 51 0.22 19.34 -24.08
N ASN A 52 -0.99 19.40 -24.65
CA ASN A 52 -1.18 19.27 -26.10
C ASN A 52 -0.72 20.52 -26.87
N ASP A 53 -0.90 21.72 -26.31
CA ASP A 53 -0.40 22.94 -26.94
C ASP A 53 1.13 22.92 -27.04
N LEU A 54 1.82 22.35 -26.03
CA LEU A 54 3.27 22.12 -26.07
C LEU A 54 3.68 21.21 -27.24
N LEU A 55 2.95 20.12 -27.51
CA LEU A 55 3.22 19.23 -28.65
C LEU A 55 3.20 19.94 -30.01
N GLY A 56 2.46 21.04 -30.13
CA GLY A 56 2.40 21.87 -31.34
C GLY A 56 3.62 22.76 -31.55
N GLU A 57 4.42 23.01 -30.51
CA GLU A 57 5.61 23.83 -30.58
C GLU A 57 6.80 23.00 -31.13
N SER A 58 7.46 23.50 -32.18
CA SER A 58 8.41 22.74 -33.01
C SER A 58 9.76 22.40 -32.35
N LEU A 59 9.89 22.51 -31.02
CA LEU A 59 11.14 22.38 -30.27
C LEU A 59 11.19 21.17 -29.32
N ILE A 60 10.22 20.26 -29.41
CA ILE A 60 10.15 19.09 -28.51
C ILE A 60 10.93 17.90 -29.06
N THR A 61 11.74 17.28 -28.19
CA THR A 61 12.47 16.04 -28.45
C THR A 61 11.50 14.85 -28.60
N GLU A 62 11.83 13.91 -29.49
CA GLU A 62 11.02 12.69 -29.74
C GLU A 62 10.70 11.90 -28.45
N CYS A 63 11.62 11.83 -27.49
CA CYS A 63 11.37 11.18 -26.19
C CYS A 63 10.20 11.81 -25.41
N ILE A 64 10.17 13.13 -25.33
CA ILE A 64 9.11 13.87 -24.61
C ILE A 64 7.78 13.70 -25.34
N LYS A 65 7.80 13.76 -26.68
CA LYS A 65 6.62 13.50 -27.50
C LYS A 65 6.02 12.12 -27.20
N ASN A 66 6.85 11.08 -27.17
CA ASN A 66 6.40 9.72 -26.85
C ASN A 66 5.83 9.61 -25.42
N MET A 67 6.41 10.31 -24.44
CA MET A 67 5.89 10.37 -23.08
C MET A 67 4.50 11.02 -23.03
N ILE A 68 4.31 12.13 -23.74
CA ILE A 68 3.01 12.80 -23.79
C ILE A 68 1.97 11.92 -24.51
N GLU A 69 2.33 11.30 -25.63
CA GLU A 69 1.44 10.37 -26.34
C GLU A 69 1.02 9.17 -25.45
N LYS A 70 1.95 8.63 -24.65
CA LYS A 70 1.65 7.58 -23.67
C LYS A 70 0.58 8.04 -22.69
N ILE A 71 0.71 9.21 -22.07
CA ILE A 71 -0.28 9.68 -21.08
C ILE A 71 -1.65 9.95 -21.72
N PHE A 72 -1.71 10.39 -22.99
CA PHE A 72 -2.97 10.52 -23.72
C PHE A 72 -3.64 9.17 -24.01
N PHE A 73 -2.85 8.14 -24.31
CA PHE A 73 -3.35 6.78 -24.45
C PHE A 73 -3.91 6.23 -23.13
N GLU A 74 -3.15 6.40 -22.04
CA GLU A 74 -3.54 6.04 -20.67
C GLU A 74 -4.85 6.72 -20.25
N ARG A 75 -4.97 8.03 -20.52
CA ARG A 75 -6.18 8.82 -20.30
C ARG A 75 -7.38 8.26 -21.06
N THR A 76 -7.21 7.88 -22.33
CA THR A 76 -8.28 7.28 -23.14
C THR A 76 -8.75 5.96 -22.55
N ASN A 77 -7.84 5.22 -21.91
CA ASN A 77 -8.15 4.01 -21.15
C ASN A 77 -8.66 4.30 -19.73
N GLU A 78 -9.05 5.54 -19.41
CA GLU A 78 -9.51 6.01 -18.09
C GLU A 78 -8.51 5.72 -16.96
N LEU A 79 -7.21 5.67 -17.26
CA LEU A 79 -6.15 5.39 -16.29
C LEU A 79 -6.38 4.07 -15.52
N LYS A 80 -6.92 3.04 -16.20
CA LYS A 80 -7.18 1.72 -15.58
C LYS A 80 -5.91 1.03 -15.07
N SER A 81 -4.77 1.29 -15.70
CA SER A 81 -3.46 0.77 -15.29
C SER A 81 -3.02 1.31 -13.92
N TYR A 82 -3.49 2.50 -13.55
CA TYR A 82 -3.07 3.23 -12.36
C TYR A 82 -4.27 3.56 -11.46
N PRO A 83 -4.72 2.61 -10.63
CA PRO A 83 -5.83 2.84 -9.72
C PRO A 83 -5.44 3.85 -8.63
N ALA A 84 -6.35 4.76 -8.28
CA ALA A 84 -6.11 5.80 -7.28
C ALA A 84 -5.69 5.27 -5.90
N ILE A 85 -6.21 4.11 -5.50
CA ILE A 85 -5.84 3.39 -4.28
C ILE A 85 -5.83 1.90 -4.66
N GLN A 86 -4.71 1.22 -4.41
CA GLN A 86 -4.62 -0.23 -4.59
C GLN A 86 -5.53 -0.94 -3.57
N SER A 87 -6.16 -2.05 -3.97
CA SER A 87 -7.17 -2.73 -3.14
C SER A 87 -6.65 -3.18 -1.77
N ASN A 88 -5.38 -3.58 -1.68
CA ASN A 88 -4.67 -3.96 -0.47
C ASN A 88 -4.35 -2.77 0.47
N LEU A 89 -4.43 -1.53 -0.02
CA LEU A 89 -4.10 -0.32 0.74
C LEU A 89 -5.35 0.43 1.25
N LYS A 90 -6.56 -0.04 0.94
CA LYS A 90 -7.81 0.56 1.42
C LYS A 90 -8.14 0.09 2.84
N LEU A 91 -7.41 0.60 3.83
CA LEU A 91 -7.54 0.22 5.24
C LEU A 91 -8.45 1.16 6.06
N VAL A 92 -8.56 2.43 5.65
CA VAL A 92 -9.27 3.46 6.41
C VAL A 92 -10.49 3.93 5.63
N ASN A 93 -11.64 3.93 6.30
CA ASN A 93 -12.90 4.47 5.77
C ASN A 93 -12.75 5.96 5.44
N GLU A 94 -13.33 6.40 4.32
CA GLU A 94 -13.21 7.79 3.84
C GLU A 94 -13.71 8.82 4.86
N ASN A 95 -14.70 8.47 5.68
CA ASN A 95 -15.26 9.33 6.73
C ASN A 95 -14.31 9.52 7.93
N ASN A 96 -13.38 8.59 8.14
CA ASN A 96 -12.42 8.61 9.26
C ASN A 96 -11.06 9.22 8.83
N GLN A 97 -10.94 9.67 7.58
CA GLN A 97 -9.71 10.28 7.07
C GLN A 97 -9.68 11.77 7.41
N PHE A 98 -8.65 12.19 8.16
CA PHE A 98 -8.36 13.60 8.37
C PHE A 98 -7.54 14.20 7.21
N LYS A 99 -8.19 15.05 6.41
CA LYS A 99 -7.57 15.71 5.25
C LYS A 99 -6.94 17.04 5.66
N HIS A 100 -5.62 17.07 5.74
CA HIS A 100 -4.83 18.27 6.02
C HIS A 100 -4.89 19.25 4.84
N MET A 101 -5.28 20.50 5.09
CA MET A 101 -5.32 21.58 4.09
C MET A 101 -3.96 22.24 3.99
N LEU A 102 -3.18 21.86 2.97
CA LEU A 102 -1.85 22.42 2.71
C LEU A 102 -1.85 23.11 1.35
N GLN A 103 -1.15 24.24 1.24
CA GLN A 103 -0.86 24.90 -0.03
C GLN A 103 0.64 24.76 -0.36
N LEU A 104 0.98 24.79 -1.64
CA LEU A 104 2.37 24.63 -2.08
C LEU A 104 3.27 25.79 -1.64
N ASP A 105 2.71 27.00 -1.55
CA ASP A 105 3.42 28.23 -1.19
C ASP A 105 3.50 28.45 0.34
N ASP A 106 2.92 27.56 1.14
CA ASP A 106 2.93 27.68 2.59
C ASP A 106 4.34 27.47 3.15
N TYR A 107 4.66 28.20 4.24
CA TYR A 107 5.90 27.99 4.96
C TYR A 107 5.75 26.83 5.95
N PHE A 108 6.54 25.78 5.76
CA PHE A 108 6.59 24.63 6.66
C PHE A 108 7.86 24.68 7.50
N GLU A 109 7.69 24.71 8.83
CA GLU A 109 8.80 24.53 9.74
C GLU A 109 9.08 23.03 9.89
N SER A 110 10.26 22.60 9.49
CA SER A 110 10.72 21.23 9.73
C SER A 110 11.09 21.11 11.20
N GLU A 111 10.24 20.48 12.01
CA GLU A 111 10.48 20.22 13.43
C GLU A 111 11.52 19.09 13.66
N SER A 112 12.69 19.17 13.00
CA SER A 112 13.75 18.16 13.07
C SER A 112 14.34 17.96 14.47
N TRP A 113 14.02 18.86 15.40
CA TRP A 113 14.42 18.75 16.79
C TRP A 113 13.73 17.62 17.54
N ILE A 114 12.62 17.09 17.01
CA ILE A 114 11.83 15.97 17.55
C ILE A 114 12.54 14.63 17.26
N ASP A 115 13.29 14.53 16.15
CA ASP A 115 14.03 13.31 15.78
C ASP A 115 15.26 13.06 16.66
N ILE A 116 15.63 14.02 17.52
CA ILE A 116 16.80 13.95 18.39
C ILE A 116 16.34 13.57 19.80
N PHE A 117 16.86 12.45 20.30
CA PHE A 117 16.63 12.04 21.69
C PHE A 117 17.06 13.13 22.67
N LYS A 118 16.12 13.52 23.52
CA LYS A 118 16.32 14.49 24.61
C LYS A 118 15.75 13.91 25.88
N PHE A 119 16.35 14.27 27.00
CA PHE A 119 15.79 13.93 28.31
C PHE A 119 14.48 14.68 28.52
N ASP A 120 13.43 13.95 28.87
CA ASP A 120 12.11 14.47 29.17
C ASP A 120 11.87 14.40 30.68
N GLU A 121 11.78 15.56 31.33
CA GLU A 121 11.48 15.67 32.77
C GLU A 121 10.07 15.15 33.10
N GLN A 122 9.16 15.12 32.12
CA GLN A 122 7.76 14.69 32.27
C GLN A 122 7.49 13.30 31.66
N TYR A 123 8.54 12.51 31.41
CA TYR A 123 8.46 11.20 30.78
C TYR A 123 7.34 10.31 31.34
N GLU A 124 7.25 10.17 32.68
CA GLU A 124 6.22 9.32 33.31
C GLU A 124 4.78 9.77 33.05
N VAL A 125 4.54 11.07 32.88
CA VAL A 125 3.21 11.61 32.59
C VAL A 125 2.88 11.42 31.11
N ASN A 126 3.84 11.71 30.24
CA ASN A 126 3.67 11.58 28.79
C ASN A 126 3.44 10.11 28.39
N GLU A 127 4.19 9.16 28.94
CA GLU A 127 3.99 7.72 28.70
C GLU A 127 2.58 7.25 29.11
N LYS A 128 2.07 7.72 30.25
CA LYS A 128 0.70 7.40 30.69
C LYS A 128 -0.33 7.92 29.71
N GLN A 129 -0.19 9.17 29.26
CA GLN A 129 -1.09 9.76 28.25
C GLN A 129 -1.03 9.01 26.91
N TYR A 130 0.16 8.63 26.45
CA TYR A 130 0.32 7.83 25.24
C TYR A 130 -0.33 6.45 25.38
N HIS A 131 -0.21 5.80 26.54
CA HIS A 131 -0.84 4.52 26.80
C HIS A 131 -2.37 4.60 26.78
N GLU A 132 -2.94 5.66 27.38
CA GLU A 132 -4.39 5.93 27.32
C GLU A 132 -4.88 6.16 25.88
N ILE A 133 -4.14 6.94 25.08
CA ILE A 133 -4.46 7.19 23.66
C ILE A 133 -4.36 5.89 22.85
N ARG A 134 -3.29 5.09 23.07
CA ARG A 134 -3.09 3.79 22.41
C ARG A 134 -4.30 2.89 22.67
N LYS A 135 -4.70 2.74 23.93
CA LYS A 135 -5.86 1.93 24.32
C LYS A 135 -7.15 2.44 23.67
N GLY A 136 -7.38 3.75 23.68
CA GLY A 136 -8.55 4.35 23.04
C GLY A 136 -8.64 4.10 21.54
N ILE A 137 -7.50 4.07 20.83
CA ILE A 137 -7.46 3.73 19.40
C ILE A 137 -7.87 2.26 19.18
N PHE A 138 -7.31 1.31 19.93
CA PHE A 138 -7.62 -0.11 19.75
C PHE A 138 -9.07 -0.45 20.10
N GLU A 139 -9.61 0.13 21.18
CA GLU A 139 -11.02 -0.05 21.55
C GLU A 139 -11.96 0.48 20.45
N TYR A 140 -11.65 1.63 19.84
CA TYR A 140 -12.42 2.16 18.71
C TYR A 140 -12.44 1.22 17.50
N PHE A 141 -11.33 0.52 17.22
CA PHE A 141 -11.25 -0.44 16.11
C PHE A 141 -12.00 -1.75 16.40
N ASP A 142 -12.01 -2.23 17.65
CA ASP A 142 -12.72 -3.45 18.05
C ASP A 142 -14.25 -3.29 17.97
N PHE A 143 -14.77 -2.10 18.30
CA PHE A 143 -16.20 -1.80 18.14
C PHE A 143 -16.67 -1.54 16.70
N GLY A 144 -15.74 -1.41 15.74
CA GLY A 144 -16.02 -1.04 14.35
C GLY A 144 -15.70 -2.10 13.30
N PHE A 145 -15.10 -3.23 13.69
CA PHE A 145 -14.61 -4.24 12.76
C PHE A 145 -14.89 -5.64 13.31
N GLU A 146 -15.93 -6.32 12.81
CA GLU A 146 -16.03 -7.79 12.91
C GLU A 146 -14.94 -8.45 12.05
N SER A 147 -13.66 -8.21 12.38
CA SER A 147 -12.58 -9.05 11.90
C SER A 147 -11.83 -9.55 13.10
N SER A 148 -12.05 -10.84 13.34
CA SER A 148 -11.27 -11.72 14.18
C SER A 148 -9.76 -11.60 13.89
N SER A 149 -9.12 -10.58 14.44
CA SER A 149 -7.67 -10.50 14.54
C SER A 149 -7.33 -10.63 16.02
N ASN A 150 -7.14 -11.88 16.43
CA ASN A 150 -6.69 -12.26 17.75
C ASN A 150 -5.25 -11.77 17.94
N SER A 151 -5.09 -10.49 18.29
CA SER A 151 -3.80 -9.93 18.72
C SER A 151 -3.56 -10.39 20.14
N SER A 152 -2.93 -11.56 20.28
CA SER A 152 -2.34 -12.01 21.53
C SER A 152 -1.16 -11.09 21.86
N ASP A 153 -1.45 -9.97 22.54
CA ASP A 153 -0.42 -9.24 23.29
C ASP A 153 -0.21 -10.04 24.59
N SER A 154 0.85 -10.84 24.60
CA SER A 154 1.28 -11.64 25.74
C SER A 154 1.92 -10.72 26.78
N ASP A 155 1.09 -10.18 27.67
CA ASP A 155 1.57 -9.74 28.97
C ASP A 155 1.90 -11.00 29.79
N GLU A 156 3.20 -11.23 30.01
CA GLU A 156 3.71 -12.25 30.93
C GLU A 156 3.36 -11.87 32.37
N GLU A 157 2.17 -12.29 32.82
CA GLU A 157 1.89 -12.55 34.23
C GLU A 157 1.68 -14.06 34.37
N ASP A 158 2.68 -14.68 34.99
CA ASP A 158 2.79 -16.08 35.36
C ASP A 158 1.76 -16.42 36.45
N ASP A 159 0.65 -17.09 36.09
CA ASP A 159 0.07 -18.12 36.96
C ASP A 159 -0.85 -19.10 36.18
N ASP A 160 -0.73 -20.35 36.58
CA ASP A 160 -1.17 -21.58 35.94
C ASP A 160 -2.67 -21.65 35.61
N THR A 161 -3.00 -22.12 34.40
CA THR A 161 -3.95 -23.23 34.15
C THR A 161 -4.01 -23.57 32.66
N GLU A 162 -3.05 -24.38 32.21
CA GLU A 162 -3.09 -25.01 30.89
C GLU A 162 -4.22 -26.05 30.80
N THR A 163 -5.28 -25.75 30.04
CA THR A 163 -5.99 -26.76 29.25
C THR A 163 -5.75 -26.50 27.77
N LYS A 164 -4.48 -26.58 27.35
CA LYS A 164 -4.13 -26.79 25.94
C LYS A 164 -4.56 -28.21 25.58
N GLN A 165 -5.43 -28.32 24.59
CA GLN A 165 -5.73 -29.57 23.90
C GLN A 165 -4.40 -30.21 23.51
N GLN A 166 -4.04 -31.32 24.19
CA GLN A 166 -2.84 -32.09 23.89
C GLN A 166 -2.98 -32.68 22.49
N ARG A 167 -2.44 -31.98 21.49
CA ARG A 167 -2.18 -32.55 20.19
C ARG A 167 -1.09 -33.58 20.42
N VAL A 168 -1.47 -34.86 20.48
CA VAL A 168 -0.53 -35.96 20.67
C VAL A 168 0.39 -36.00 19.45
N THR A 169 1.59 -35.45 19.60
CA THR A 169 2.66 -35.56 18.63
C THR A 169 3.29 -36.93 18.83
N ASP A 170 2.96 -37.89 17.96
CA ASP A 170 3.54 -39.22 18.02
C ASP A 170 5.00 -39.15 17.54
N PRO A 171 6.01 -39.43 18.39
CA PRO A 171 7.42 -39.34 17.99
C PRO A 171 7.85 -40.49 17.07
N SER A 172 6.97 -41.47 16.85
CA SER A 172 7.26 -42.67 16.06
C SER A 172 6.89 -42.44 14.60
N ASP A 173 7.89 -42.51 13.72
CA ASP A 173 7.77 -42.28 12.27
C ASP A 173 7.13 -43.49 11.52
N THR A 174 6.22 -44.20 12.18
CA THR A 174 5.66 -45.49 11.71
C THR A 174 4.83 -45.35 10.45
N ASP A 175 4.15 -44.22 10.29
CA ASP A 175 3.32 -43.95 9.11
C ASP A 175 4.17 -43.73 7.86
N SER A 176 5.27 -42.97 7.98
CA SER A 176 6.18 -42.74 6.84
C SER A 176 6.88 -44.04 6.42
N ILE A 177 7.27 -44.87 7.38
CA ILE A 177 7.85 -46.20 7.12
C ILE A 177 6.82 -47.14 6.47
N THR A 178 5.56 -47.11 6.90
CA THR A 178 4.48 -47.93 6.33
C THR A 178 4.20 -47.54 4.88
N VAL A 179 4.13 -46.23 4.59
CA VAL A 179 3.97 -45.72 3.23
C VAL A 179 5.15 -46.14 2.35
N ARG A 180 6.39 -45.96 2.82
CA ARG A 180 7.59 -46.36 2.06
C ARG A 180 7.63 -47.87 1.77
N ARG A 181 7.28 -48.72 2.75
CA ARG A 181 7.18 -50.17 2.53
C ARG A 181 6.13 -50.51 1.49
N LYS A 182 4.93 -49.91 1.59
CA LYS A 182 3.83 -50.18 0.66
C LYS A 182 4.21 -49.78 -0.77
N THR A 183 4.80 -48.60 -0.95
CA THR A 183 5.28 -48.13 -2.27
C THR A 183 6.35 -49.04 -2.84
N CYS A 184 7.32 -49.48 -2.03
CA CYS A 184 8.37 -50.38 -2.47
C CYS A 184 7.82 -51.75 -2.90
N LEU A 185 6.89 -52.31 -2.13
CA LEU A 185 6.23 -53.58 -2.47
C LEU A 185 5.37 -53.47 -3.73
N THR A 186 4.67 -52.35 -3.93
CA THR A 186 3.92 -52.10 -5.18
C THR A 186 4.87 -52.04 -6.37
N LEU A 187 6.04 -51.40 -6.25
CA LEU A 187 7.06 -51.37 -7.31
C LEU A 187 7.63 -52.76 -7.59
N GLN A 188 7.88 -53.57 -6.56
CA GLN A 188 8.47 -54.90 -6.71
C GLN A 188 7.48 -55.96 -7.20
N SER A 189 6.18 -55.81 -6.92
CA SER A 189 5.16 -56.81 -7.27
C SER A 189 4.56 -56.64 -8.67
N ASN A 190 4.74 -55.49 -9.32
CA ASN A 190 4.21 -55.25 -10.67
C ASN A 190 5.33 -55.34 -11.71
N ILE A 191 5.10 -56.10 -12.79
CA ILE A 191 6.10 -56.38 -13.84
C ILE A 191 6.23 -55.21 -14.83
N SER A 192 5.20 -54.38 -15.00
CA SER A 192 5.20 -53.27 -15.95
C SER A 192 5.02 -51.92 -15.27
N ALA A 193 5.85 -50.94 -15.66
CA ALA A 193 5.83 -49.59 -15.12
C ALA A 193 4.46 -48.89 -15.27
N LYS A 194 3.72 -49.20 -16.34
CA LYS A 194 2.37 -48.62 -16.58
C LYS A 194 1.32 -49.14 -15.60
N GLU A 195 1.49 -50.34 -15.07
CA GLU A 195 0.58 -50.91 -14.08
C GLU A 195 0.89 -50.39 -12.68
N CYS A 196 2.18 -50.19 -12.37
CA CYS A 196 2.59 -49.58 -11.12
C CYS A 196 2.14 -48.12 -10.98
N ALA A 197 2.15 -47.33 -12.07
CA ALA A 197 1.72 -45.93 -12.04
C ALA A 197 0.19 -45.75 -11.86
N LYS A 198 -0.60 -46.82 -12.02
CA LYS A 198 -2.06 -46.79 -11.84
C LYS A 198 -2.51 -47.12 -10.42
N LYS A 199 -1.65 -47.70 -9.59
CA LYS A 199 -1.94 -48.13 -8.21
C LYS A 199 -1.30 -47.17 -7.21
#